data_AF-A0A2E3G8Z9-F1
#
_entry.id   AF-A0A2E3G8Z9-F1
#
_cell.length_a   1.000
_cell.length_b   1.000
_cell.length_c   1.000
_cell.angle_alpha   90.00
_cell.angle_beta   90.00
_cell.angle_gamma   90.00
#
_symmetry.space_group_name_H-M   'P 1'
#
loop_
_entity.id
_entity.type
_entity.pdbx_description
1 polymer ?
#
loop_
_entity_poly.entity_id
_entity_poly.type
_entity_poly.pdbx_seq_one_letter_code
_entity_poly.pdbx_strand_id
1 'polypeptide(L)'
;MSRDVEVVFTKEKKGSFTIGQKKSVKPGYAFNYLFPYNLAILNNSKNKHIIDSISKEAEKHSIELKKKAEDTHRIIDGQSITFQAKSHDEGKLYGSISINDVVSKLNIDFETVLDKHDIKGFTPIKELGSYSVHVVIHNDIRSELSIVVEKEIETEKKDSVKSKAKTSSNHSSDVKTYADDDSDNDSPVEDKKTSSESPTIDDTIF
;
A
#
# COMPACT_ATOMS: atom_id res chain seq x y z
N MET A 1 -32.44 32.71 -16.73
CA MET A 1 -31.76 31.71 -15.87
C MET A 1 -31.57 30.44 -16.68
N SER A 2 -30.34 29.93 -16.77
CA SER A 2 -30.08 28.67 -17.47
C SER A 2 -30.67 27.50 -16.68
N ARG A 3 -31.35 26.58 -17.38
CA ARG A 3 -31.86 25.34 -16.80
C ARG A 3 -30.70 24.42 -16.42
N ASP A 4 -30.83 23.75 -15.29
CA ASP A 4 -29.85 22.76 -14.86
C ASP A 4 -29.99 21.49 -15.71
N VAL A 5 -28.88 20.77 -15.88
CA VAL A 5 -28.76 19.57 -16.69
C VAL A 5 -28.52 18.38 -15.78
N GLU A 6 -29.32 17.33 -15.94
CA GLU A 6 -29.13 16.08 -15.20
C GLU A 6 -28.08 15.21 -15.88
N VAL A 7 -27.10 14.79 -15.09
CA VAL A 7 -25.99 13.95 -15.54
C VAL A 7 -25.81 12.76 -14.60
N VAL A 8 -25.27 11.67 -15.14
CA VAL A 8 -24.84 10.49 -14.39
C VAL A 8 -23.33 10.37 -14.52
N PHE A 9 -22.61 10.29 -13.39
CA PHE A 9 -21.16 10.22 -13.41
C PHE A 9 -20.66 8.82 -13.77
N THR A 10 -19.69 8.75 -14.68
CA THR A 10 -19.07 7.50 -15.13
C THR A 10 -17.78 7.21 -14.36
N LYS A 11 -17.14 8.23 -13.80
CA LYS A 11 -15.93 8.09 -12.98
C LYS A 11 -16.16 8.72 -11.62
N GLU A 12 -15.46 8.20 -10.62
CA GLU A 12 -15.44 8.81 -9.31
C GLU A 12 -14.33 9.85 -9.16
N LYS A 13 -14.57 10.84 -8.30
CA LYS A 13 -13.57 11.78 -7.82
C LYS A 13 -13.79 11.99 -6.33
N LYS A 14 -12.80 11.63 -5.52
CA LYS A 14 -12.85 11.77 -4.05
C LYS A 14 -13.35 13.17 -3.66
N GLY A 15 -14.42 13.21 -2.86
CA GLY A 15 -15.06 14.42 -2.35
C GLY A 15 -15.98 15.19 -3.30
N SER A 16 -16.04 14.84 -4.60
CA SER A 16 -16.89 15.56 -5.58
C SER A 16 -18.11 14.76 -6.03
N PHE A 17 -17.88 13.56 -6.56
CA PHE A 17 -18.93 12.70 -7.11
C PHE A 17 -18.46 11.24 -7.21
N THR A 18 -19.40 10.31 -7.14
CA THR A 18 -19.17 8.87 -7.22
C THR A 18 -19.71 8.30 -8.52
N ILE A 19 -19.13 7.19 -9.00
CA ILE A 19 -19.63 6.48 -10.18
C ILE A 19 -21.12 6.09 -10.01
N GLY A 20 -21.91 6.23 -11.07
CA GLY A 20 -23.34 5.94 -11.08
C GLY A 20 -24.23 6.98 -10.39
N GLN A 21 -23.65 7.99 -9.73
CA GLN A 21 -24.42 9.03 -9.05
C GLN A 21 -25.13 9.94 -10.06
N LYS A 22 -26.42 10.21 -9.85
CA LYS A 22 -27.22 11.17 -10.63
C LYS A 22 -27.21 12.52 -9.95
N LYS A 23 -26.87 13.59 -10.67
CA LYS A 23 -26.84 14.96 -10.13
C LYS A 23 -27.28 15.98 -11.16
N SER A 24 -27.97 17.01 -10.70
CA SER A 24 -28.30 18.19 -11.50
C SER A 24 -27.17 19.21 -11.40
N VAL A 25 -26.60 19.61 -12.54
CA VAL A 25 -25.45 20.51 -12.62
C VAL A 25 -25.71 21.68 -13.57
N LYS A 26 -24.94 22.76 -13.44
CA LYS A 26 -25.01 23.87 -14.38
C LYS A 26 -24.53 23.42 -15.77
N PRO A 27 -25.16 23.89 -16.86
CA PRO A 27 -24.81 23.46 -18.21
C PRO A 27 -23.34 23.73 -18.55
N GLY A 28 -22.78 24.86 -18.13
CA GLY A 28 -21.36 25.16 -18.37
C GLY A 28 -20.42 24.12 -17.74
N TYR A 29 -20.75 23.57 -16.57
CA TYR A 29 -19.96 22.52 -15.95
C TYR A 29 -20.09 21.18 -16.69
N ALA A 30 -21.30 20.83 -17.14
CA ALA A 30 -21.55 19.62 -17.91
C ALA A 30 -20.80 19.64 -19.26
N PHE A 31 -20.97 20.70 -20.05
CA PHE A 31 -20.45 20.77 -21.42
C PHE A 31 -18.97 21.14 -21.50
N ASN A 32 -18.42 21.94 -20.58
CA ASN A 32 -17.00 22.34 -20.65
C ASN A 32 -16.06 21.39 -19.91
N TYR A 33 -16.57 20.61 -18.94
CA TYR A 33 -15.74 19.76 -18.09
C TYR A 33 -16.20 18.30 -18.10
N LEU A 34 -17.46 18.01 -17.76
CA LEU A 34 -17.86 16.62 -17.56
C LEU A 34 -17.87 15.79 -18.85
N PHE A 35 -18.47 16.31 -19.92
CA PHE A 35 -18.60 15.58 -21.18
C PHE A 35 -17.28 15.48 -21.96
N PRO A 36 -16.47 16.55 -22.12
CA PRO A 36 -15.20 16.45 -22.85
C PRO A 36 -14.22 15.47 -22.20
N TYR A 37 -14.23 15.35 -20.87
CA TYR A 37 -13.36 14.43 -20.13
C TYR A 37 -14.00 13.06 -19.85
N ASN A 38 -15.18 12.77 -20.42
CA ASN A 38 -15.92 11.51 -20.21
C ASN A 38 -16.13 11.17 -18.72
N LEU A 39 -16.36 12.19 -17.89
CA LEU A 39 -16.59 12.05 -16.45
C LEU A 39 -18.07 11.80 -16.14
N ALA A 40 -18.97 12.21 -17.03
CA ALA A 40 -20.40 11.99 -16.90
C ALA A 40 -21.07 11.82 -18.27
N ILE A 41 -22.27 11.25 -18.25
CA ILE A 41 -23.16 11.14 -19.40
C ILE A 41 -24.48 11.84 -19.10
N LEU A 42 -25.16 12.31 -20.16
CA LEU A 42 -26.46 12.94 -20.02
C LEU A 42 -27.50 11.91 -19.54
N ASN A 43 -28.30 12.28 -18.54
CA ASN A 43 -29.44 11.47 -18.07
C ASN A 43 -30.62 11.63 -19.04
N ASN A 44 -30.64 10.83 -20.11
CA ASN A 44 -31.73 10.80 -21.08
C ASN A 44 -32.18 9.37 -21.37
N SER A 45 -33.35 9.20 -21.99
CA SER A 45 -33.87 7.88 -22.34
C SER A 45 -32.99 7.13 -23.35
N LYS A 46 -32.19 7.84 -24.17
CA LYS A 46 -31.29 7.22 -25.16
C LYS A 46 -30.13 6.49 -24.48
N ASN A 47 -29.66 7.04 -23.36
CA ASN A 47 -28.53 6.53 -22.60
C ASN A 47 -28.96 5.57 -21.48
N LYS A 48 -30.26 5.25 -21.36
CA LYS A 48 -30.80 4.44 -20.26
C LYS A 48 -30.05 3.11 -20.08
N HIS A 49 -29.82 2.37 -21.16
CA HIS A 49 -29.08 1.10 -21.10
C HIS A 49 -27.63 1.27 -20.60
N ILE A 50 -26.98 2.37 -20.96
CA ILE A 50 -25.61 2.67 -20.53
C ILE A 50 -25.62 3.04 -19.04
N ILE A 51 -26.56 3.90 -18.62
CA ILE A 51 -26.75 4.29 -17.22
C ILE A 51 -27.00 3.05 -16.35
N ASP A 52 -27.90 2.16 -16.77
CA ASP A 52 -28.23 0.94 -16.04
C ASP A 52 -27.00 0.01 -15.90
N SER A 53 -26.15 -0.05 -16.92
CA SER A 53 -24.90 -0.83 -16.89
C SER A 53 -23.88 -0.23 -15.92
N ILE A 54 -23.68 1.09 -15.98
CA ILE A 54 -22.80 1.83 -15.07
C ILE A 54 -23.27 1.71 -13.62
N SER A 55 -24.57 1.82 -13.37
CA SER A 55 -25.12 1.67 -12.02
C SER A 55 -24.89 0.25 -11.47
N LYS A 56 -25.10 -0.79 -12.27
CA LYS A 56 -24.83 -2.19 -11.86
C LYS A 56 -23.35 -2.42 -11.56
N GLU A 57 -22.45 -1.85 -12.34
CA GLU A 57 -21.01 -1.95 -12.11
C GLU A 57 -20.60 -1.20 -10.83
N ALA A 58 -21.13 0.00 -10.63
CA ALA A 58 -20.92 0.79 -9.42
C ALA A 58 -21.38 0.04 -8.15
N GLU A 59 -22.55 -0.60 -8.21
CA GLU A 59 -23.08 -1.41 -7.11
C GLU A 59 -22.14 -2.58 -6.80
N LYS A 60 -21.71 -3.34 -7.80
CA LYS A 60 -20.77 -4.45 -7.61
C LYS A 60 -19.46 -3.97 -6.97
N HIS A 61 -18.87 -2.91 -7.52
CA HIS A 61 -17.63 -2.35 -6.99
C HIS A 61 -17.80 -1.85 -5.55
N SER A 62 -18.93 -1.21 -5.22
CA SER A 62 -19.21 -0.75 -3.86
C SER A 62 -19.32 -1.92 -2.86
N ILE A 63 -19.91 -3.03 -3.26
CA ILE A 63 -20.02 -4.24 -2.45
C ILE A 63 -18.64 -4.86 -2.23
N GLU A 64 -17.82 -4.94 -3.28
CA GLU A 64 -16.45 -5.46 -3.18
C GLU A 64 -15.57 -4.61 -2.27
N LEU A 65 -15.62 -3.28 -2.41
CA LEU A 65 -14.89 -2.36 -1.53
C LEU A 65 -15.35 -2.48 -0.09
N LYS A 66 -16.67 -2.58 0.14
CA LYS A 66 -17.23 -2.77 1.48
C LYS A 66 -16.76 -4.08 2.10
N LYS A 67 -16.77 -5.18 1.36
CA LYS A 67 -16.26 -6.48 1.83
C LYS A 67 -14.79 -6.40 2.24
N LYS A 68 -13.93 -5.83 1.38
CA LYS A 68 -12.50 -5.63 1.70
C LYS A 68 -12.31 -4.78 2.95
N ALA A 69 -13.13 -3.73 3.12
CA ALA A 69 -13.10 -2.88 4.29
C ALA A 69 -13.57 -3.61 5.56
N GLU A 70 -14.59 -4.48 5.47
CA GLU A 70 -15.05 -5.34 6.57
C GLU A 70 -13.98 -6.37 6.97
N ASP A 71 -13.30 -6.98 6.01
CA ASP A 71 -12.22 -7.92 6.27
C ASP A 71 -11.05 -7.22 6.98
N THR A 72 -10.67 -6.03 6.51
CA THR A 72 -9.64 -5.20 7.15
C THR A 72 -10.06 -4.77 8.56
N HIS A 73 -11.32 -4.41 8.74
CA HIS A 73 -11.87 -4.04 10.05
C HIS A 73 -11.75 -5.19 11.05
N ARG A 74 -12.09 -6.42 10.66
CA ARG A 74 -11.97 -7.59 11.54
C ARG A 74 -10.52 -7.88 11.96
N ILE A 75 -9.56 -7.56 11.11
CA ILE A 75 -8.14 -7.77 11.42
C ILE A 75 -7.67 -6.75 12.45
N ILE A 76 -8.10 -5.49 12.34
CA ILE A 76 -7.58 -4.36 13.11
C ILE A 76 -8.36 -4.10 14.40
N ASP A 77 -9.67 -4.33 14.39
CA ASP A 77 -10.54 -3.96 15.50
C ASP A 77 -10.18 -4.73 16.77
N GLY A 78 -9.88 -3.98 17.84
CA GLY A 78 -9.46 -4.55 19.12
C GLY A 78 -8.01 -5.01 19.17
N GLN A 79 -7.22 -4.81 18.12
CA GLN A 79 -5.79 -5.12 18.15
C GLN A 79 -4.99 -4.11 18.96
N SER A 80 -3.85 -4.59 19.47
CA SER A 80 -2.85 -3.77 20.14
C SER A 80 -1.53 -3.79 19.38
N ILE A 81 -0.91 -2.62 19.21
CA ILE A 81 0.44 -2.49 18.65
C ILE A 81 1.36 -1.97 19.73
N THR A 82 2.47 -2.68 19.92
CA THR A 82 3.52 -2.27 20.84
C THR A 82 4.65 -1.57 20.10
N PHE A 83 4.98 -0.35 20.51
CA PHE A 83 6.16 0.37 20.08
C PHE A 83 7.23 0.31 21.16
N GLN A 84 8.41 -0.20 20.80
CA GLN A 84 9.59 -0.13 21.64
C GLN A 84 10.40 1.10 21.26
N ALA A 85 10.57 2.00 22.22
CA ALA A 85 11.33 3.23 22.00
C ALA A 85 12.23 3.53 23.20
N LYS A 86 13.34 4.21 22.94
CA LYS A 86 14.20 4.75 24.00
C LYS A 86 13.44 5.88 24.71
N SER A 87 13.47 5.85 26.04
CA SER A 87 12.85 6.87 26.91
C SER A 87 13.83 7.39 27.95
N HIS A 88 13.62 8.63 28.37
CA HIS A 88 14.24 9.20 29.56
C HIS A 88 13.70 8.54 30.83
N ASP A 89 14.36 8.82 31.96
CA ASP A 89 13.97 8.33 33.27
C ASP A 89 12.62 8.92 33.74
N GLU A 90 12.27 10.13 33.27
CA GLU A 90 10.95 10.76 33.49
C GLU A 90 9.80 10.17 32.66
N GLY A 91 10.03 9.10 31.89
CA GLY A 91 8.97 8.48 31.05
C GLY A 91 8.66 9.21 29.74
N LYS A 92 9.40 10.28 29.41
CA LYS A 92 9.35 10.96 28.11
C LYS A 92 10.21 10.23 27.08
N LEU A 93 9.72 10.07 25.86
CA LEU A 93 10.48 9.49 24.74
C LEU A 93 11.56 10.47 24.25
N TYR A 94 12.67 9.93 23.75
CA TYR A 94 13.69 10.75 23.06
C TYR A 94 13.18 11.31 21.72
N GLY A 95 12.20 10.64 21.12
CA GLY A 95 11.54 11.06 19.88
C GLY A 95 10.03 11.17 20.05
N SER A 96 9.33 11.38 18.93
CA SER A 96 7.88 11.30 18.86
C SER A 96 7.46 10.18 17.93
N ILE A 97 6.51 9.35 18.35
CA ILE A 97 5.87 8.40 17.44
C ILE A 97 4.86 9.19 16.61
N SER A 98 5.10 9.23 15.30
CA SER A 98 4.26 9.95 14.36
C SER A 98 3.18 9.05 13.76
N ILE A 99 2.20 9.65 13.09
CA ILE A 99 1.13 8.91 12.41
C ILE A 99 1.69 7.97 11.32
N ASN A 100 2.79 8.37 10.66
CA ASN A 100 3.41 7.58 9.61
C ASN A 100 4.06 6.31 10.17
N ASP A 101 4.65 6.38 11.36
CA ASP A 101 5.25 5.23 12.03
C ASP A 101 4.17 4.22 12.41
N VAL A 102 3.03 4.70 12.90
CA VAL A 102 1.86 3.88 13.22
C VAL A 102 1.29 3.19 11.98
N VAL A 103 1.08 3.93 10.90
CA VAL A 103 0.60 3.36 9.62
C VAL A 103 1.58 2.33 9.08
N SER A 104 2.88 2.64 9.10
CA SER A 104 3.91 1.72 8.61
C SER A 104 3.92 0.42 9.41
N LYS A 105 3.84 0.52 10.73
CA LYS A 105 3.81 -0.64 11.62
C LYS A 105 2.53 -1.48 11.43
N LEU A 106 1.38 -0.83 11.30
CA LEU A 106 0.10 -1.47 10.97
C LEU A 106 0.16 -2.26 9.65
N ASN A 107 0.68 -1.61 8.60
CA ASN A 107 0.75 -2.22 7.27
C ASN A 107 1.70 -3.43 7.26
N ILE A 108 2.79 -3.38 8.05
CA ILE A 108 3.74 -4.49 8.18
C ILE A 108 3.16 -5.64 9.02
N ASP A 109 2.60 -5.34 10.19
CA ASP A 109 2.20 -6.36 11.17
C ASP A 109 0.90 -7.08 10.76
N PHE A 110 -0.02 -6.37 10.08
CA PHE A 110 -1.34 -6.89 9.70
C PHE A 110 -1.53 -7.06 8.19
N GLU A 111 -0.49 -6.80 7.39
CA GLU A 111 -0.52 -6.89 5.91
C GLU A 111 -1.68 -6.07 5.30
N THR A 112 -1.90 -4.87 5.84
CA THR A 112 -2.95 -3.95 5.38
C THR A 112 -2.39 -2.81 4.54
N VAL A 113 -3.26 -2.12 3.80
CA VAL A 113 -2.90 -0.98 2.94
C VAL A 113 -3.61 0.28 3.45
N LEU A 114 -3.28 0.70 4.66
CA LEU A 114 -3.80 1.93 5.25
C LEU A 114 -2.93 3.14 4.90
N ASP A 115 -3.57 4.32 4.84
CA ASP A 115 -2.91 5.61 4.68
C ASP A 115 -3.11 6.48 5.93
N LYS A 116 -2.27 7.51 6.08
CA LYS A 116 -2.35 8.50 7.18
C LYS A 116 -3.69 9.22 7.27
N HIS A 117 -4.45 9.27 6.17
CA HIS A 117 -5.76 9.91 6.13
C HIS A 117 -6.85 9.08 6.83
N ASP A 118 -6.63 7.77 6.95
CA ASP A 118 -7.60 6.83 7.52
C ASP A 118 -7.56 6.90 9.05
N ILE A 119 -6.41 7.23 9.64
CA ILE A 119 -6.27 7.43 11.08
C ILE A 119 -6.78 8.83 11.48
N LYS A 120 -7.79 8.88 12.34
CA LYS A 120 -8.37 10.14 12.86
C LYS A 120 -8.09 10.31 14.36
N GLY A 121 -7.89 11.56 14.77
CA GLY A 121 -7.67 11.89 16.19
C GLY A 121 -6.28 11.53 16.72
N PHE A 122 -5.31 11.27 15.84
CA PHE A 122 -3.94 10.96 16.26
C PHE A 122 -3.23 12.22 16.76
N THR A 123 -2.68 12.14 17.97
CA THR A 123 -1.76 13.14 18.52
C THR A 123 -0.38 12.48 18.64
N PRO A 124 0.72 13.11 18.18
CA PRO A 124 2.05 12.54 18.29
C PRO A 124 2.39 12.15 19.73
N ILE A 125 2.76 10.88 19.92
CA ILE A 125 3.01 10.32 21.26
C ILE A 125 4.45 10.62 21.66
N LYS A 126 4.62 11.21 22.84
CA LYS A 126 5.92 11.63 23.41
C LYS A 126 6.21 11.03 24.78
N GLU A 127 5.28 10.26 25.32
CA GLU A 127 5.38 9.66 26.65
C GLU A 127 5.06 8.16 26.57
N LEU A 128 5.62 7.39 27.50
CA LEU A 128 5.29 5.99 27.65
C LEU A 128 3.85 5.86 28.15
N GLY A 129 3.10 4.91 27.61
CA GLY A 129 1.71 4.71 28.01
C GLY A 129 0.89 3.97 26.97
N SER A 130 -0.42 3.93 27.21
CA SER A 130 -1.41 3.32 26.32
C SER A 130 -2.32 4.40 25.75
N TYR A 131 -2.51 4.37 24.44
CA TYR A 131 -3.30 5.35 23.70
C TYR A 131 -4.30 4.63 22.79
N SER A 132 -5.57 5.02 22.83
CA SER A 132 -6.57 4.53 21.87
C SER A 132 -6.68 5.49 20.68
N VAL A 133 -6.70 4.92 19.47
CA VAL A 133 -6.81 5.65 18.21
C VAL A 133 -7.88 5.02 17.33
N HIS A 134 -8.63 5.87 16.64
CA HIS A 134 -9.69 5.42 15.74
C HIS A 134 -9.20 5.41 14.29
N VAL A 135 -9.38 4.27 13.63
CA VAL A 135 -9.05 4.07 12.22
C VAL A 135 -10.35 4.02 11.42
N VAL A 136 -10.50 4.93 10.46
CA VAL A 136 -11.64 5.02 9.55
C VAL A 136 -11.24 4.39 8.22
N ILE A 137 -11.63 3.14 8.01
CA ILE A 137 -11.28 2.37 6.80
C ILE A 137 -12.21 2.74 5.64
N HIS A 138 -13.52 2.87 5.95
CA HIS A 138 -14.52 3.29 5.00
C HIS A 138 -15.55 4.20 5.67
N ASN A 139 -16.38 4.91 4.90
CA ASN A 139 -17.33 5.89 5.42
C ASN A 139 -18.21 5.35 6.57
N ASP A 140 -18.54 4.05 6.51
CA ASP A 140 -19.42 3.39 7.46
C ASP A 140 -18.68 2.48 8.46
N ILE A 141 -17.37 2.27 8.30
CA ILE A 141 -16.60 1.26 9.06
C ILE A 141 -15.44 1.93 9.80
N ARG A 142 -15.48 1.82 11.13
CA ARG A 142 -14.48 2.36 12.05
C ARG A 142 -13.95 1.24 12.93
N SER A 143 -12.64 1.18 13.12
CA SER A 143 -11.97 0.27 14.05
C SER A 143 -11.31 1.05 15.18
N GLU A 144 -11.29 0.47 16.36
CA GLU A 144 -10.50 0.97 17.49
C GLU A 144 -9.18 0.21 17.60
N LEU A 145 -8.08 0.95 17.73
CA LEU A 145 -6.73 0.41 17.85
C LEU A 145 -6.09 0.90 19.15
N SER A 146 -5.51 -0.03 19.91
CA SER A 146 -4.72 0.29 21.11
C SER A 146 -3.23 0.38 20.77
N ILE A 147 -2.61 1.51 21.07
CA ILE A 147 -1.17 1.72 20.91
C ILE A 147 -0.53 1.67 22.29
N VAL A 148 0.38 0.73 22.51
CA VAL A 148 1.15 0.59 23.74
C VAL A 148 2.59 1.01 23.46
N VAL A 149 3.14 1.90 24.26
CA VAL A 149 4.51 2.37 24.11
C VAL A 149 5.32 1.91 25.31
N GLU A 150 6.32 1.06 25.06
CA GLU A 150 7.18 0.45 26.06
C GLU A 150 8.62 0.91 25.90
N LYS A 151 9.36 0.91 27.01
CA LYS A 151 10.78 1.22 27.01
C LYS A 151 11.55 0.08 26.36
N GLU A 152 12.38 0.40 25.37
CA GLU A 152 13.32 -0.56 24.79
C GLU A 152 14.33 -0.98 25.87
N ILE A 153 14.25 -2.24 26.33
CA ILE A 153 15.23 -2.84 27.23
C ILE A 153 16.26 -3.55 26.36
N GLU A 154 17.46 -2.96 26.25
CA GLU A 154 18.62 -3.66 25.70
C GLU A 154 18.95 -4.85 26.62
N THR A 155 18.41 -6.03 26.30
CA THR A 155 18.88 -7.28 26.92
C THR A 155 20.23 -7.60 26.32
N GLU A 156 21.27 -7.33 27.10
CA GLU A 156 22.65 -7.71 26.82
C GLU A 156 22.73 -9.22 26.51
N LYS A 157 22.96 -9.58 25.24
CA LYS A 157 23.53 -10.89 24.91
C LYS A 157 25.03 -10.84 25.20
N LYS A 158 25.43 -11.21 26.44
CA LYS A 158 26.80 -11.56 26.80
C LYS A 158 26.80 -12.75 27.74
N ASP A 159 27.25 -13.91 27.24
CA ASP A 159 27.87 -15.05 27.93
C ASP A 159 28.21 -16.08 26.82
N SER A 160 29.38 -16.72 26.64
CA SER A 160 30.67 -16.78 27.34
C SER A 160 31.65 -17.56 26.42
N VAL A 161 32.94 -17.18 26.34
CA VAL A 161 33.99 -17.95 25.63
C VAL A 161 35.05 -18.45 26.63
N LYS A 162 35.27 -19.78 26.59
CA LYS A 162 36.46 -20.60 26.97
C LYS A 162 36.77 -20.93 28.44
N SER A 163 36.74 -22.25 28.70
CA SER A 163 37.71 -23.03 29.52
C SER A 163 37.92 -24.40 28.83
N LYS A 164 38.99 -24.60 28.02
CA LYS A 164 40.27 -25.31 28.34
C LYS A 164 40.15 -26.84 28.08
N ALA A 165 40.83 -27.48 27.10
CA ALA A 165 42.26 -27.84 27.03
C ALA A 165 42.60 -28.42 25.61
N LYS A 166 43.67 -28.01 24.91
CA LYS A 166 45.06 -28.55 24.86
C LYS A 166 45.17 -29.90 24.08
N THR A 167 45.58 -29.92 22.79
CA THR A 167 46.96 -30.10 22.23
C THR A 167 47.28 -31.54 21.79
N SER A 168 47.64 -31.72 20.50
CA SER A 168 48.69 -32.60 19.91
C SER A 168 48.43 -32.70 18.39
N SER A 169 49.24 -32.10 17.51
CA SER A 169 50.52 -32.54 16.93
C SER A 169 50.44 -33.76 15.99
N ASN A 170 50.80 -33.54 14.71
CA ASN A 170 51.61 -34.37 13.78
C ASN A 170 51.29 -33.89 12.34
N HIS A 171 52.10 -33.07 11.66
CA HIS A 171 53.43 -33.28 11.04
C HIS A 171 53.44 -34.19 9.79
N SER A 172 53.61 -33.53 8.62
CA SER A 172 54.25 -33.87 7.31
C SER A 172 54.04 -35.28 6.69
N SER A 173 54.05 -35.51 5.38
CA SER A 173 54.60 -34.88 4.16
C SER A 173 53.67 -35.29 2.97
N ASP A 174 53.60 -34.63 1.82
CA ASP A 174 54.60 -34.62 0.76
C ASP A 174 54.18 -33.71 -0.43
N VAL A 175 55.22 -33.34 -1.16
CA VAL A 175 55.34 -32.32 -2.22
C VAL A 175 54.91 -32.84 -3.60
N LYS A 176 54.27 -32.00 -4.43
CA LYS A 176 54.70 -31.61 -5.81
C LYS A 176 53.65 -30.74 -6.50
N THR A 177 53.86 -29.45 -6.83
CA THR A 177 54.70 -28.76 -7.85
C THR A 177 53.97 -28.48 -9.18
N TYR A 178 54.25 -27.28 -9.73
CA TYR A 178 54.06 -26.76 -11.11
C TYR A 178 52.66 -26.21 -11.42
N ALA A 179 52.45 -25.10 -12.13
CA ALA A 179 53.30 -24.03 -12.65
C ALA A 179 52.37 -22.86 -13.06
N ASP A 180 52.98 -21.73 -13.37
CA ASP A 180 52.45 -20.47 -13.89
C ASP A 180 51.46 -20.63 -15.06
N ASP A 181 50.41 -19.80 -15.12
CA ASP A 181 50.06 -19.05 -16.35
C ASP A 181 48.99 -17.98 -16.05
N ASP A 182 49.34 -16.73 -16.37
CA ASP A 182 48.43 -15.62 -16.56
C ASP A 182 47.51 -15.91 -17.75
N SER A 183 46.20 -15.70 -17.62
CA SER A 183 45.38 -15.28 -18.77
C SER A 183 44.05 -14.70 -18.34
N ASP A 184 43.78 -13.59 -19.00
CA ASP A 184 42.58 -12.79 -19.03
C ASP A 184 41.28 -13.62 -19.03
N ASN A 185 40.27 -13.11 -18.34
CA ASN A 185 38.90 -13.58 -18.47
C ASN A 185 38.19 -12.69 -19.49
N ASP A 186 38.56 -12.88 -20.76
CA ASP A 186 37.77 -12.51 -21.92
C ASP A 186 36.52 -13.40 -21.97
N SER A 187 35.36 -12.77 -21.82
CA SER A 187 34.06 -13.40 -22.03
C SER A 187 33.72 -13.41 -23.52
N PRO A 188 33.47 -14.59 -24.13
CA PRO A 188 32.48 -14.74 -25.18
C PRO A 188 31.24 -15.45 -24.58
N VAL A 189 30.02 -15.29 -25.08
CA VAL A 189 29.50 -15.95 -26.28
C VAL A 189 28.17 -15.30 -26.70
N GLU A 190 28.04 -15.10 -28.00
CA GLU A 190 26.88 -14.64 -28.78
C GLU A 190 25.68 -15.61 -28.83
N ASP A 191 24.50 -15.00 -28.97
CA ASP A 191 23.36 -15.28 -29.85
C ASP A 191 22.80 -16.70 -30.08
N LYS A 192 21.47 -16.81 -29.87
CA LYS A 192 20.55 -17.25 -30.94
C LYS A 192 19.18 -16.52 -30.87
N LYS A 193 18.92 -15.74 -31.94
CA LYS A 193 17.67 -15.60 -32.76
C LYS A 193 16.58 -16.63 -32.44
N THR A 194 15.26 -16.42 -32.53
CA THR A 194 14.33 -15.63 -33.38
C THR A 194 12.95 -16.00 -32.78
N SER A 195 11.91 -15.16 -32.72
CA SER A 195 11.03 -14.80 -33.84
C SER A 195 9.99 -13.79 -33.36
N SER A 196 9.92 -12.65 -34.03
CA SER A 196 8.85 -11.66 -33.95
C SER A 196 7.80 -11.99 -35.02
N GLU A 197 6.54 -12.13 -34.62
CA GLU A 197 5.41 -12.23 -35.55
C GLU A 197 4.41 -11.12 -35.23
N SER A 198 4.40 -10.10 -36.09
CA SER A 198 3.38 -9.05 -36.15
C SER A 198 2.52 -9.33 -37.38
N PRO A 199 1.19 -9.38 -37.30
CA PRO A 199 0.36 -9.30 -38.49
C PRO A 199 0.01 -7.83 -38.77
N THR A 200 0.62 -7.26 -39.80
CA THR A 200 0.12 -6.06 -40.48
C THR A 200 -0.85 -6.47 -41.59
N ILE A 201 -1.89 -5.65 -41.72
CA ILE A 201 -3.06 -5.76 -42.59
C ILE A 201 -2.66 -5.53 -44.05
N ASP A 202 -3.13 -6.39 -44.95
CA ASP A 202 -2.98 -6.27 -46.40
C ASP A 202 -3.93 -5.20 -46.98
N ASP A 203 -3.33 -4.30 -47.76
CA ASP A 203 -3.75 -3.73 -49.04
C ASP A 203 -5.23 -3.40 -49.27
N THR A 204 -5.48 -2.08 -49.25
CA THR A 204 -6.64 -1.40 -49.85
C THR A 204 -6.32 -1.19 -51.34
N ILE A 205 -7.10 -1.78 -52.25
CA ILE A 205 -8.11 -1.06 -53.04
C ILE A 205 -7.98 0.47 -52.94
N PHE A 206 -6.96 0.93 -53.68
CA PHE A 206 -6.63 2.26 -54.19
C PHE A 206 -6.16 3.34 -53.21
#